data_AF-A0A1Y1QLS6-F1
#
_entry.id   AF-A0A1Y1QLS6-F1
#
_cell.length_a   1.000
_cell.length_b   1.000
_cell.length_c   1.000
_cell.angle_alpha   90.00
_cell.angle_beta   90.00
_cell.angle_gamma   90.00
#
_symmetry.space_group_name_H-M   'P 1'
#
loop_
_entity.id
_entity.type
_entity.pdbx_description
1 polymer ?
#
loop_
_entity_poly.entity_id
_entity_poly.type
_entity_poly.pdbx_seq_one_letter_code
_entity_poly.pdbx_strand_id
1 'polypeptide(L)'
;MQAIYGVDATTRTGDDVYRWDSGKALLTTLWDAGGVDTLDASNQTASFINLNAGTFSSIGQVSADTLKQQLAQQFANYPAAWIAERIERFAADGTLYTGQDNVAIAYGVTIENARGGAGNDTLIGNAADNRLWGGAGNDVLEGAAGNNSLFGDTGYDVARYNESATAYQLTKYGTQWVVSKKDAGMTDTLYNMESIQFTDKIFFDSTQAREVYRLYKAAFDRTPDKGGLSYWVGEYVAGKGLDTIASGFVYSQEFRDLYPVGDTVAFLTGLYGNVLDRSPDAGGLAYWQQAMQAGMQASTVLLAFSESAENLTKLAAQIDDGFWLA
;
A
#
# COMPACT_ATOMS: atom_id res chain seq x y z
N MET A 1 -12.47 -27.59 -26.66
CA MET A 1 -11.70 -27.62 -27.91
C MET A 1 -10.38 -28.37 -27.74
N GLN A 2 -9.48 -27.96 -26.85
CA GLN A 2 -8.18 -28.64 -26.65
C GLN A 2 -8.30 -30.13 -26.26
N ALA A 3 -9.26 -30.49 -25.40
CA ALA A 3 -9.50 -31.89 -25.05
C ALA A 3 -9.93 -32.80 -26.24
N ILE A 4 -10.41 -32.20 -27.33
CA ILE A 4 -10.91 -32.92 -28.52
C ILE A 4 -9.87 -32.91 -29.64
N TYR A 5 -9.18 -31.78 -29.84
CA TYR A 5 -8.31 -31.54 -30.99
C TYR A 5 -6.82 -31.43 -30.65
N GLY A 6 -6.46 -31.56 -29.37
CA GLY A 6 -5.11 -31.31 -28.88
C GLY A 6 -4.86 -29.83 -28.59
N VAL A 7 -3.71 -29.59 -27.95
CA VAL A 7 -3.20 -28.25 -27.63
C VAL A 7 -2.45 -27.70 -28.84
N ASP A 8 -2.70 -26.44 -29.20
CA ASP A 8 -1.90 -25.75 -30.21
C ASP A 8 -0.64 -25.14 -29.57
N ALA A 9 0.47 -25.86 -29.67
CA ALA A 9 1.77 -25.46 -29.14
C ALA A 9 2.55 -24.50 -30.07
N THR A 10 1.90 -23.92 -31.08
CA THR A 10 2.56 -23.02 -32.05
C THR A 10 2.04 -21.59 -31.99
N THR A 11 0.92 -21.34 -31.33
CA THR A 11 0.38 -20.00 -31.13
C THR A 11 1.21 -19.28 -30.09
N ARG A 12 1.84 -18.15 -30.46
CA ARG A 12 2.56 -17.26 -29.54
C ARG A 12 3.63 -18.02 -28.77
N THR A 13 4.77 -18.26 -29.43
CA THR A 13 5.90 -19.00 -28.85
C THR A 13 7.09 -18.07 -28.57
N GLY A 14 6.87 -16.77 -28.61
CA GLY A 14 7.88 -15.74 -28.38
C GLY A 14 7.43 -14.84 -27.23
N ASP A 15 8.24 -13.84 -26.92
CA ASP A 15 7.92 -12.92 -25.81
C ASP A 15 6.77 -11.99 -26.20
N ASP A 16 5.58 -12.23 -25.63
CA ASP A 16 4.35 -11.56 -25.98
C ASP A 16 3.91 -10.54 -24.90
N VAL A 17 3.30 -9.42 -25.34
CA VAL A 17 2.74 -8.40 -24.44
C VAL A 17 1.23 -8.30 -24.62
N TYR A 18 0.52 -8.60 -23.55
CA TYR A 18 -0.93 -8.56 -23.47
C TYR A 18 -1.39 -7.22 -22.88
N ARG A 19 -1.86 -6.33 -23.75
CA ARG A 19 -2.31 -4.97 -23.41
C ARG A 19 -3.64 -4.65 -24.07
N TRP A 20 -4.49 -3.89 -23.37
CA TRP A 20 -5.80 -3.48 -23.85
C TRP A 20 -6.01 -1.97 -23.74
N ASP A 21 -6.94 -1.44 -24.52
CA ASP A 21 -7.35 -0.04 -24.44
C ASP A 21 -8.02 0.27 -23.09
N SER A 22 -7.74 1.45 -22.54
CA SER A 22 -8.34 1.91 -21.27
C SER A 22 -9.84 2.18 -21.42
N GLY A 23 -10.62 1.83 -20.39
CA GLY A 23 -12.07 2.09 -20.34
C GLY A 23 -12.91 1.24 -21.31
N LYS A 24 -12.35 0.19 -21.91
CA LYS A 24 -13.09 -0.77 -22.73
C LYS A 24 -13.47 -1.98 -21.92
N ALA A 25 -14.64 -2.55 -22.22
CA ALA A 25 -15.02 -3.83 -21.67
C ALA A 25 -14.09 -4.92 -22.20
N LEU A 26 -13.38 -5.56 -21.29
CA LEU A 26 -12.52 -6.72 -21.52
C LEU A 26 -13.27 -7.98 -21.12
N LEU A 27 -13.20 -9.02 -21.95
CA LEU A 27 -13.57 -10.38 -21.58
C LEU A 27 -12.73 -11.32 -22.42
N THR A 28 -11.65 -11.85 -21.84
CA THR A 28 -10.68 -12.65 -22.61
C THR A 28 -10.05 -13.75 -21.77
N THR A 29 -9.63 -14.82 -22.46
CA THR A 29 -8.79 -15.87 -21.89
C THR A 29 -7.49 -15.92 -22.68
N LEU A 30 -6.36 -15.84 -21.98
CA LEU A 30 -5.04 -15.88 -22.57
C LEU A 30 -4.66 -17.33 -22.89
N TRP A 31 -4.26 -17.56 -24.14
CA TRP A 31 -3.58 -18.77 -24.58
C TRP A 31 -2.24 -18.35 -25.15
N ASP A 32 -1.17 -18.91 -24.59
CA ASP A 32 0.21 -18.70 -24.99
C ASP A 32 0.94 -20.04 -24.94
N ALA A 33 1.77 -20.34 -25.93
CA ALA A 33 2.50 -21.61 -26.03
C ALA A 33 3.95 -21.51 -25.53
N GLY A 34 4.44 -20.31 -25.19
CA GLY A 34 5.69 -20.10 -24.51
C GLY A 34 6.39 -18.80 -24.93
N GLY A 35 7.44 -18.45 -24.21
CA GLY A 35 8.05 -17.14 -24.30
C GLY A 35 8.30 -16.62 -22.89
N VAL A 36 8.69 -15.35 -22.78
CA VAL A 36 8.64 -14.59 -21.53
C VAL A 36 7.62 -13.48 -21.70
N ASP A 37 6.44 -13.70 -21.14
CA ASP A 37 5.25 -12.93 -21.47
C ASP A 37 4.93 -11.88 -20.41
N THR A 38 4.23 -10.82 -20.83
CA THR A 38 3.82 -9.73 -19.95
C THR A 38 2.34 -9.43 -20.07
N LEU A 39 1.65 -9.46 -18.93
CA LEU A 39 0.33 -8.86 -18.77
C LEU A 39 0.50 -7.38 -18.38
N ASP A 40 0.17 -6.46 -19.29
CA ASP A 40 0.45 -5.03 -19.14
C ASP A 40 -0.85 -4.23 -18.96
N ALA A 41 -1.15 -3.91 -17.69
CA ALA A 41 -2.27 -3.06 -17.30
C ALA A 41 -1.87 -1.61 -17.03
N SER A 42 -0.70 -1.15 -17.52
CA SER A 42 -0.17 0.18 -17.14
C SER A 42 -0.97 1.41 -17.61
N ASN A 43 -1.97 1.24 -18.48
CA ASN A 43 -2.95 2.29 -18.82
C ASN A 43 -4.31 2.15 -18.11
N GLN A 44 -4.40 1.23 -17.15
CA GLN A 44 -5.63 0.93 -16.43
C GLN A 44 -5.63 1.66 -15.08
N THR A 45 -6.83 1.83 -14.51
CA THR A 45 -7.01 2.56 -13.24
C THR A 45 -6.53 1.74 -12.06
N ALA A 46 -7.25 0.67 -11.70
CA ALA A 46 -6.90 -0.25 -10.63
C ALA A 46 -7.07 -1.69 -11.15
N SER A 47 -6.21 -2.58 -10.72
CA SER A 47 -6.05 -3.92 -11.23
C SER A 47 -5.71 -4.90 -10.11
N PHE A 48 -6.43 -6.01 -10.07
CA PHE A 48 -6.00 -7.23 -9.43
C PHE A 48 -5.48 -8.17 -10.52
N ILE A 49 -4.18 -8.47 -10.50
CA ILE A 49 -3.54 -9.33 -11.50
C ILE A 49 -3.04 -10.60 -10.80
N ASN A 50 -3.45 -11.75 -11.33
CA ASN A 50 -3.01 -13.06 -10.86
C ASN A 50 -2.43 -13.84 -12.04
N LEU A 51 -1.13 -14.14 -11.98
CA LEU A 51 -0.39 -14.83 -13.04
C LEU A 51 -0.53 -16.36 -12.99
N ASN A 52 -1.33 -16.91 -12.08
CA ASN A 52 -1.53 -18.35 -11.99
C ASN A 52 -2.47 -18.87 -13.09
N ALA A 53 -2.08 -19.94 -13.77
CA ALA A 53 -2.90 -20.60 -14.78
C ALA A 53 -4.26 -21.03 -14.21
N GLY A 54 -5.32 -20.85 -14.99
CA GLY A 54 -6.69 -21.17 -14.59
C GLY A 54 -7.34 -20.18 -13.62
N THR A 55 -6.69 -19.05 -13.33
CA THR A 55 -7.24 -18.00 -12.47
C THR A 55 -7.75 -16.80 -13.27
N PHE A 56 -8.50 -15.94 -12.58
CA PHE A 56 -9.00 -14.68 -13.10
C PHE A 56 -8.22 -13.50 -12.52
N SER A 57 -8.08 -12.47 -13.35
CA SER A 57 -7.63 -11.13 -13.02
C SER A 57 -8.78 -10.17 -13.24
N SER A 58 -8.77 -9.06 -12.51
CA SER A 58 -9.69 -7.94 -12.66
C SER A 58 -8.90 -6.71 -13.07
N ILE A 59 -8.89 -6.37 -14.35
CA ILE A 59 -8.06 -5.31 -14.92
C ILE A 59 -8.92 -4.09 -15.29
N GLY A 60 -8.48 -2.89 -14.90
CA GLY A 60 -9.23 -1.67 -15.20
C GLY A 60 -10.56 -1.60 -14.47
N GLN A 61 -10.56 -2.02 -13.20
CA GLN A 61 -11.74 -1.98 -12.37
C GLN A 61 -12.27 -0.55 -12.26
N VAL A 62 -13.58 -0.42 -12.45
CA VAL A 62 -14.29 0.85 -12.29
C VAL A 62 -15.27 0.67 -11.15
N SER A 63 -15.23 1.59 -10.17
CA SER A 63 -16.14 1.51 -9.03
C SER A 63 -17.58 1.57 -9.49
N ALA A 64 -18.47 0.87 -8.77
CA ALA A 64 -19.90 0.94 -9.03
C ALA A 64 -20.36 2.41 -9.08
N ASP A 65 -19.92 3.26 -8.16
CA ASP A 65 -20.31 4.67 -8.11
C ASP A 65 -19.81 5.49 -9.32
N THR A 66 -18.59 5.25 -9.80
CA THR A 66 -18.10 5.86 -11.05
C THR A 66 -18.96 5.42 -12.23
N LEU A 67 -19.33 4.14 -12.29
CA LEU A 67 -20.22 3.63 -13.33
C LEU A 67 -21.63 4.23 -13.21
N LYS A 68 -22.16 4.42 -12.00
CA LYS A 68 -23.44 5.14 -11.77
C LYS A 68 -23.35 6.57 -12.30
N GLN A 69 -22.24 7.27 -12.04
CA GLN A 69 -22.03 8.63 -12.55
C GLN A 69 -21.93 8.67 -14.08
N GLN A 70 -21.19 7.75 -14.70
CA GLN A 70 -21.08 7.64 -16.15
C GLN A 70 -22.43 7.34 -16.80
N LEU A 71 -23.21 6.41 -16.23
CA LEU A 71 -24.58 6.10 -16.67
C LEU A 71 -25.49 7.32 -16.52
N ALA A 72 -25.40 8.06 -15.41
CA ALA A 72 -26.18 9.27 -15.21
C ALA A 72 -25.86 10.35 -16.25
N GLN A 73 -24.60 10.50 -16.62
CA GLN A 73 -24.16 11.39 -17.70
C GLN A 73 -24.66 10.93 -19.07
N GLN A 74 -24.55 9.63 -19.37
CA GLN A 74 -25.01 9.05 -20.64
C GLN A 74 -26.53 9.23 -20.83
N PHE A 75 -27.30 9.14 -19.75
CA PHE A 75 -28.75 9.32 -19.77
C PHE A 75 -29.19 10.71 -19.33
N ALA A 76 -28.33 11.73 -19.36
CA ALA A 76 -28.64 13.08 -18.85
C ALA A 76 -29.88 13.75 -19.47
N ASN A 77 -30.32 13.30 -20.65
CA ASN A 77 -31.54 13.77 -21.32
C ASN A 77 -32.84 13.10 -20.81
N TYR A 78 -32.76 12.17 -19.86
CA TYR A 78 -33.90 11.47 -19.27
C TYR A 78 -34.24 12.05 -17.88
N PRO A 79 -35.47 11.87 -17.37
CA PRO A 79 -35.83 12.31 -16.03
C PRO A 79 -34.94 11.68 -14.95
N ALA A 80 -34.48 12.47 -13.97
CA ALA A 80 -33.57 12.01 -12.93
C ALA A 80 -34.06 10.77 -12.16
N ALA A 81 -35.37 10.67 -11.91
CA ALA A 81 -35.97 9.50 -11.26
C ALA A 81 -35.85 8.22 -12.12
N TRP A 82 -35.97 8.35 -13.44
CA TRP A 82 -35.80 7.23 -14.36
C TRP A 82 -34.34 6.76 -14.41
N ILE A 83 -33.39 7.71 -14.42
CA ILE A 83 -31.96 7.42 -14.41
C ILE A 83 -31.59 6.65 -13.13
N ALA A 84 -32.04 7.12 -11.96
CA ALA A 84 -31.77 6.47 -10.68
C ALA A 84 -32.31 5.03 -10.64
N GLU A 85 -33.57 4.81 -11.04
CA GLU A 85 -34.17 3.47 -11.09
C GLU A 85 -33.41 2.54 -12.05
N ARG A 86 -33.00 3.06 -13.21
CA ARG A 86 -32.28 2.27 -14.23
C ARG A 86 -30.90 1.83 -13.74
N ILE A 87 -30.18 2.73 -13.08
CA ILE A 87 -28.86 2.48 -12.50
C ILE A 87 -28.95 1.43 -11.38
N GLU A 88 -29.92 1.56 -10.48
CA GLU A 88 -30.12 0.59 -9.40
C GLU A 88 -30.45 -0.81 -9.95
N ARG A 89 -31.25 -0.89 -11.02
CA ARG A 89 -31.53 -2.18 -11.67
C ARG A 89 -30.28 -2.83 -12.27
N PHE A 90 -29.46 -2.08 -13.02
CA PHE A 90 -28.23 -2.63 -13.61
C PHE A 90 -27.18 -3.03 -12.56
N ALA A 91 -27.16 -2.34 -11.41
CA ALA A 91 -26.34 -2.74 -10.28
C ALA A 91 -26.88 -4.01 -9.62
N ALA A 92 -28.20 -4.13 -9.46
CA ALA A 92 -28.85 -5.26 -8.80
C ALA A 92 -28.87 -6.55 -9.65
N ASP A 93 -28.91 -6.44 -10.98
CA ASP A 93 -28.91 -7.59 -11.90
C ASP A 93 -27.50 -8.09 -12.27
N GLY A 94 -26.44 -7.41 -11.83
CA GLY A 94 -25.06 -7.79 -12.08
C GLY A 94 -24.62 -7.66 -13.55
N THR A 95 -25.39 -6.97 -14.39
CA THR A 95 -25.05 -6.75 -15.81
C THR A 95 -24.07 -5.60 -16.01
N LEU A 96 -23.78 -4.85 -14.94
CA LEU A 96 -22.83 -3.77 -14.96
C LEU A 96 -21.40 -4.32 -15.11
N TYR A 97 -20.73 -3.94 -16.20
CA TYR A 97 -19.31 -4.24 -16.37
C TYR A 97 -18.48 -3.43 -15.36
N THR A 98 -17.96 -4.11 -14.34
CA THR A 98 -17.10 -3.50 -13.30
C THR A 98 -15.62 -3.73 -13.55
N GLY A 99 -15.26 -4.49 -14.59
CA GLY A 99 -13.89 -4.98 -14.79
C GLY A 99 -13.53 -6.16 -13.87
N GLN A 100 -14.50 -6.72 -13.14
CA GLN A 100 -14.28 -7.90 -12.30
C GLN A 100 -14.14 -9.17 -13.14
N ASP A 101 -13.13 -9.99 -12.83
CA ASP A 101 -12.85 -11.30 -13.41
C ASP A 101 -12.87 -11.33 -14.95
N ASN A 102 -12.32 -10.27 -15.55
CA ASN A 102 -12.44 -9.95 -16.96
C ASN A 102 -11.32 -10.54 -17.83
N VAL A 103 -10.21 -10.96 -17.23
CA VAL A 103 -9.09 -11.60 -17.92
C VAL A 103 -8.76 -12.91 -17.21
N ALA A 104 -8.72 -14.02 -17.94
CA ALA A 104 -8.31 -15.32 -17.41
C ALA A 104 -7.03 -15.83 -18.09
N ILE A 105 -6.24 -16.62 -17.40
CA ILE A 105 -5.11 -17.36 -17.99
C ILE A 105 -5.55 -18.81 -18.19
N ALA A 106 -5.40 -19.38 -19.39
CA ALA A 106 -5.78 -20.76 -19.63
C ALA A 106 -4.90 -21.74 -18.84
N TYR A 107 -5.43 -22.93 -18.54
CA TYR A 107 -4.63 -23.99 -17.91
C TYR A 107 -3.43 -24.38 -18.79
N GLY A 108 -2.26 -24.53 -18.16
CA GLY A 108 -1.02 -24.91 -18.83
C GLY A 108 -0.28 -23.76 -19.50
N VAL A 109 -0.78 -22.53 -19.39
CA VAL A 109 -0.08 -21.30 -19.82
C VAL A 109 0.71 -20.74 -18.64
N THR A 110 1.94 -20.29 -18.91
CA THR A 110 2.74 -19.50 -17.96
C THR A 110 2.80 -18.08 -18.50
N ILE A 111 2.58 -17.09 -17.63
CA ILE A 111 2.86 -15.68 -17.91
C ILE A 111 3.81 -15.21 -16.81
N GLU A 112 4.97 -14.68 -17.19
CA GLU A 112 6.07 -14.39 -16.26
C GLU A 112 5.95 -13.02 -15.63
N ASN A 113 5.37 -12.04 -16.33
CA ASN A 113 5.48 -10.65 -15.92
C ASN A 113 4.11 -9.96 -15.83
N ALA A 114 3.99 -9.00 -14.91
CA ALA A 114 2.82 -8.14 -14.81
C ALA A 114 3.19 -6.69 -14.52
N ARG A 115 2.44 -5.75 -15.12
CA ARG A 115 2.51 -4.32 -14.83
C ARG A 115 1.15 -3.82 -14.39
N GLY A 116 1.09 -3.22 -13.20
CA GLY A 116 -0.02 -2.39 -12.76
C GLY A 116 -0.02 -1.02 -13.44
N GLY A 117 -1.03 -0.23 -13.09
CA GLY A 117 -1.35 1.10 -13.59
C GLY A 117 -1.02 2.21 -12.60
N ALA A 118 -1.93 3.18 -12.49
CA ALA A 118 -1.74 4.40 -11.69
C ALA A 118 -2.63 4.46 -10.44
N GLY A 119 -3.36 3.39 -10.16
CA GLY A 119 -4.16 3.22 -8.95
C GLY A 119 -3.61 2.07 -8.12
N ASN A 120 -4.23 1.85 -6.98
CA ASN A 120 -3.76 0.85 -6.01
C ASN A 120 -4.03 -0.55 -6.55
N ASP A 121 -2.97 -1.24 -6.94
CA ASP A 121 -3.02 -2.53 -7.58
C ASP A 121 -2.64 -3.67 -6.62
N THR A 122 -3.01 -4.89 -7.00
CA THR A 122 -2.52 -6.11 -6.36
C THR A 122 -2.03 -7.06 -7.43
N LEU A 123 -0.73 -7.37 -7.40
CA LEU A 123 -0.08 -8.25 -8.36
C LEU A 123 0.40 -9.52 -7.64
N ILE A 124 -0.07 -10.67 -8.10
CA ILE A 124 0.30 -11.99 -7.60
C ILE A 124 1.01 -12.76 -8.73
N GLY A 125 2.26 -13.12 -8.48
CA GLY A 125 3.08 -13.98 -9.31
C GLY A 125 2.63 -15.44 -9.33
N ASN A 126 3.48 -16.31 -9.84
CA ASN A 126 3.25 -17.74 -9.94
C ASN A 126 4.49 -18.52 -9.51
N ALA A 127 4.70 -19.73 -10.06
CA ALA A 127 5.83 -20.56 -9.70
C ALA A 127 7.11 -20.27 -10.49
N ALA A 128 7.03 -19.45 -11.54
CA ALA A 128 8.16 -19.03 -12.35
C ALA A 128 8.84 -17.80 -11.74
N ASP A 129 10.01 -17.42 -12.27
CA ASP A 129 10.67 -16.18 -11.90
C ASP A 129 9.88 -15.00 -12.49
N ASN A 130 9.23 -14.19 -11.65
CA ASN A 130 8.38 -13.11 -12.11
C ASN A 130 9.02 -11.73 -12.02
N ARG A 131 8.62 -10.86 -12.94
CA ARG A 131 8.85 -9.42 -12.83
C ARG A 131 7.53 -8.67 -12.67
N LEU A 132 7.34 -8.06 -11.50
CA LEU A 132 6.10 -7.38 -11.13
C LEU A 132 6.39 -5.89 -10.90
N TRP A 133 5.69 -5.02 -11.62
CA TRP A 133 5.73 -3.56 -11.41
C TRP A 133 4.38 -3.08 -10.91
N GLY A 134 4.33 -2.48 -9.73
CA GLY A 134 3.12 -1.86 -9.17
C GLY A 134 2.70 -0.67 -10.03
N GLY A 135 3.58 0.31 -10.14
CA GLY A 135 3.36 1.49 -10.96
C GLY A 135 3.19 2.72 -10.08
N ALA A 136 2.11 3.48 -10.27
CA ALA A 136 1.77 4.53 -9.33
C ALA A 136 0.58 4.10 -8.48
N GLY A 137 0.57 4.51 -7.22
CA GLY A 137 -0.47 4.10 -6.28
C GLY A 137 0.13 3.33 -5.12
N ASN A 138 -0.72 2.88 -4.22
CA ASN A 138 -0.29 2.07 -3.08
C ASN A 138 -0.50 0.60 -3.43
N ASP A 139 0.55 -0.06 -3.91
CA ASP A 139 0.43 -1.38 -4.52
C ASP A 139 0.80 -2.51 -3.56
N VAL A 140 0.26 -3.69 -3.82
CA VAL A 140 0.68 -4.90 -3.13
C VAL A 140 1.19 -5.95 -4.10
N LEU A 141 2.46 -6.32 -3.93
CA LEU A 141 3.16 -7.25 -4.80
C LEU A 141 3.51 -8.53 -4.05
N GLU A 142 3.09 -9.67 -4.59
CA GLU A 142 3.39 -11.00 -4.08
C GLU A 142 4.10 -11.80 -5.17
N GLY A 143 5.40 -12.08 -4.99
CA GLY A 143 6.19 -12.86 -5.97
C GLY A 143 5.82 -14.34 -6.03
N ALA A 144 5.23 -14.89 -4.97
CA ALA A 144 4.97 -16.32 -4.80
C ALA A 144 6.26 -17.18 -4.76
N ALA A 145 6.43 -18.16 -5.65
CA ALA A 145 7.65 -18.97 -5.71
C ALA A 145 8.60 -18.44 -6.79
N GLY A 146 9.76 -19.08 -6.98
CA GLY A 146 10.77 -18.59 -7.92
C GLY A 146 11.60 -17.42 -7.36
N ASN A 147 12.43 -16.84 -8.21
CA ASN A 147 13.27 -15.69 -7.90
C ASN A 147 12.70 -14.43 -8.54
N ASN A 148 12.03 -13.60 -7.75
CA ASN A 148 11.23 -12.52 -8.31
C ASN A 148 11.95 -11.17 -8.26
N SER A 149 11.57 -10.27 -9.15
CA SER A 149 11.93 -8.85 -9.07
C SER A 149 10.65 -8.02 -8.91
N LEU A 150 10.47 -7.43 -7.73
CA LEU A 150 9.27 -6.68 -7.36
C LEU A 150 9.58 -5.18 -7.28
N PHE A 151 8.88 -4.37 -8.08
CA PHE A 151 9.06 -2.93 -8.17
C PHE A 151 7.80 -2.24 -7.65
N GLY A 152 7.88 -1.57 -6.51
CA GLY A 152 6.78 -0.75 -6.00
C GLY A 152 6.54 0.48 -6.87
N ASP A 153 7.65 1.10 -7.29
CA ASP A 153 7.69 2.34 -8.07
C ASP A 153 7.28 3.57 -7.24
N THR A 154 6.09 4.16 -7.45
CA THR A 154 5.70 5.39 -6.72
C THR A 154 4.43 5.21 -5.90
N GLY A 155 4.53 5.50 -4.61
CA GLY A 155 3.42 5.42 -3.68
C GLY A 155 3.83 4.58 -2.49
N TYR A 156 2.87 4.11 -1.70
CA TYR A 156 3.15 3.25 -0.55
C TYR A 156 2.96 1.78 -0.93
N ASP A 157 4.08 1.10 -1.15
CA ASP A 157 4.10 -0.24 -1.70
C ASP A 157 4.45 -1.29 -0.65
N VAL A 158 3.82 -2.46 -0.82
CA VAL A 158 3.95 -3.58 0.11
C VAL A 158 4.40 -4.83 -0.66
N ALA A 159 5.58 -5.34 -0.34
CA ALA A 159 5.94 -6.70 -0.71
C ALA A 159 5.31 -7.69 0.29
N ARG A 160 4.39 -8.55 -0.16
CA ARG A 160 3.65 -9.48 0.69
C ARG A 160 4.19 -10.91 0.58
N TYR A 161 4.35 -11.55 1.74
CA TYR A 161 4.72 -12.95 1.90
C TYR A 161 3.69 -13.67 2.77
N ASN A 162 3.19 -14.81 2.30
CA ASN A 162 2.12 -15.57 2.95
C ASN A 162 2.62 -16.59 4.00
N GLU A 163 3.80 -16.37 4.54
CA GLU A 163 4.41 -17.16 5.62
C GLU A 163 4.93 -16.23 6.74
N SER A 164 5.36 -16.80 7.87
CA SER A 164 5.96 -16.02 8.97
C SER A 164 7.30 -15.43 8.54
N ALA A 165 7.64 -14.24 9.04
CA ALA A 165 8.94 -13.59 8.84
C ALA A 165 10.12 -14.50 9.21
N THR A 166 9.93 -15.45 10.13
CA THR A 166 10.98 -16.39 10.54
C THR A 166 11.44 -17.34 9.43
N ALA A 167 10.61 -17.59 8.41
CA ALA A 167 10.94 -18.41 7.24
C ALA A 167 11.92 -17.70 6.28
N TYR A 168 12.11 -16.39 6.44
CA TYR A 168 12.89 -15.57 5.51
C TYR A 168 14.11 -14.93 6.18
N GLN A 169 15.06 -14.54 5.34
CA GLN A 169 16.18 -13.67 5.66
C GLN A 169 16.10 -12.42 4.80
N LEU A 170 16.15 -11.25 5.43
CA LEU A 170 16.20 -9.96 4.74
C LEU A 170 17.65 -9.47 4.70
N THR A 171 18.15 -9.15 3.51
CA THR A 171 19.50 -8.57 3.31
C THR A 171 19.38 -7.30 2.48
N LYS A 172 19.95 -6.20 2.95
CA LYS A 172 19.94 -4.93 2.23
C LYS A 172 21.18 -4.79 1.34
N TYR A 173 20.96 -4.43 0.07
CA TYR A 173 22.02 -4.12 -0.90
C TYR A 173 21.77 -2.73 -1.50
N GLY A 174 22.48 -1.72 -0.97
CA GLY A 174 22.23 -0.33 -1.36
C GLY A 174 20.81 0.10 -0.98
N THR A 175 19.98 0.41 -1.98
CA THR A 175 18.57 0.78 -1.80
C THR A 175 17.60 -0.40 -1.94
N GLN A 176 18.11 -1.59 -2.28
CA GLN A 176 17.30 -2.78 -2.52
C GLN A 176 17.27 -3.68 -1.29
N TRP A 177 16.15 -4.38 -1.13
CA TRP A 177 16.04 -5.49 -0.19
C TRP A 177 16.02 -6.80 -0.95
N VAL A 178 16.82 -7.77 -0.50
CA VAL A 178 16.76 -9.16 -0.96
C VAL A 178 16.13 -9.98 0.14
N VAL A 179 15.04 -10.68 -0.18
CA VAL A 179 14.31 -11.56 0.72
C VAL A 179 14.57 -13.01 0.28
N SER A 180 15.32 -13.74 1.09
CA SER A 180 15.69 -15.13 0.80
C SER A 180 14.88 -16.09 1.67
N LYS A 181 14.23 -17.09 1.06
CA LYS A 181 13.57 -18.17 1.80
C LYS A 181 14.60 -19.20 2.28
N LYS A 182 14.72 -19.38 3.60
CA LYS A 182 15.83 -20.12 4.23
C LYS A 182 15.99 -21.57 3.76
N ASP A 183 14.88 -22.26 3.49
CA ASP A 183 14.87 -23.69 3.18
C ASP A 183 14.66 -24.02 1.69
N ALA A 184 14.44 -23.01 0.83
CA ALA A 184 14.11 -23.21 -0.58
C ALA A 184 15.15 -22.66 -1.55
N GLY A 185 16.06 -21.78 -1.08
CA GLY A 185 17.04 -21.12 -1.96
C GLY A 185 16.42 -20.12 -2.95
N MET A 186 15.13 -19.85 -2.83
CA MET A 186 14.40 -18.83 -3.61
C MET A 186 14.67 -17.45 -3.03
N THR A 187 14.84 -16.46 -3.90
CA THR A 187 15.18 -15.09 -3.52
C THR A 187 14.39 -14.07 -4.31
N ASP A 188 13.77 -13.13 -3.62
CA ASP A 188 13.12 -11.98 -4.24
C ASP A 188 13.97 -10.73 -4.06
N THR A 189 14.10 -9.94 -5.12
CA THR A 189 14.73 -8.61 -5.07
C THR A 189 13.66 -7.53 -5.14
N LEU A 190 13.65 -6.68 -4.13
CA LEU A 190 12.66 -5.63 -3.91
C LEU A 190 13.26 -4.26 -4.22
N TYR A 191 12.52 -3.49 -5.02
CA TYR A 191 12.88 -2.15 -5.45
C TYR A 191 11.77 -1.19 -5.04
N ASN A 192 12.15 -0.09 -4.37
CA ASN A 192 11.23 0.96 -3.94
C ASN A 192 10.02 0.39 -3.17
N MET A 193 10.28 -0.39 -2.12
CA MET A 193 9.24 -0.91 -1.23
C MET A 193 9.29 -0.16 0.10
N GLU A 194 8.15 0.38 0.52
CA GLU A 194 8.01 1.04 1.81
C GLU A 194 7.93 0.04 2.95
N SER A 195 7.36 -1.14 2.67
CA SER A 195 7.21 -2.18 3.68
C SER A 195 7.25 -3.60 3.12
N ILE A 196 7.64 -4.54 4.00
CA ILE A 196 7.64 -5.98 3.72
C ILE A 196 6.72 -6.66 4.73
N GLN A 197 5.60 -7.20 4.25
CA GLN A 197 4.55 -7.79 5.06
C GLN A 197 4.65 -9.32 5.08
N PHE A 198 4.68 -9.89 6.28
CA PHE A 198 4.55 -11.32 6.55
C PHE A 198 3.24 -11.59 7.30
N THR A 199 2.88 -12.86 7.50
CA THR A 199 1.65 -13.22 8.22
C THR A 199 1.65 -12.81 9.68
N ASP A 200 2.83 -12.76 10.30
CA ASP A 200 3.02 -12.48 11.72
C ASP A 200 3.57 -11.08 12.00
N LYS A 201 4.30 -10.44 11.08
CA LYS A 201 4.95 -9.14 11.28
C LYS A 201 5.06 -8.33 9.98
N ILE A 202 5.28 -7.03 10.11
CA ILE A 202 5.64 -6.14 9.00
C ILE A 202 6.96 -5.46 9.30
N PHE A 203 7.81 -5.32 8.29
CA PHE A 203 9.09 -4.63 8.36
C PHE A 203 9.00 -3.30 7.60
N PHE A 204 9.52 -2.25 8.22
CA PHE A 204 9.60 -0.90 7.66
C PHE A 204 11.05 -0.41 7.66
N ASP A 205 11.46 0.34 6.64
CA ASP A 205 12.81 0.93 6.57
C ASP A 205 12.83 2.35 5.95
N SER A 206 11.67 2.92 5.65
CA SER A 206 11.60 4.28 5.08
C SER A 206 11.76 5.37 6.15
N THR A 207 12.28 6.53 5.76
CA THR A 207 12.36 7.73 6.63
C THR A 207 10.98 8.13 7.12
N GLN A 208 9.98 8.07 6.23
CA GLN A 208 8.58 8.37 6.52
C GLN A 208 8.03 7.46 7.61
N ALA A 209 8.32 6.15 7.55
CA ALA A 209 7.88 5.21 8.58
C ALA A 209 8.48 5.53 9.96
N ARG A 210 9.74 5.96 10.01
CA ARG A 210 10.40 6.35 11.27
C ARG A 210 9.81 7.63 11.84
N GLU A 211 9.55 8.63 11.01
CA GLU A 211 8.92 9.90 11.40
C GLU A 211 7.51 9.66 11.95
N VAL A 212 6.69 8.88 11.23
CA VAL A 212 5.34 8.53 11.72
C VAL A 212 5.41 7.70 12.99
N TYR A 213 6.35 6.76 13.11
CA TYR A 213 6.56 5.99 14.34
C TYR A 213 6.86 6.89 15.54
N ARG A 214 7.80 7.83 15.39
CA ARG A 214 8.14 8.79 16.45
C ARG A 214 6.95 9.64 16.85
N LEU A 215 6.20 10.13 15.87
CA LEU A 215 5.01 10.95 16.11
C LEU A 215 3.94 10.16 16.86
N TYR A 216 3.71 8.90 16.48
CA TYR A 216 2.78 8.00 17.15
C TYR A 216 3.17 7.76 18.61
N LYS A 217 4.46 7.46 18.84
CA LYS A 217 4.98 7.21 20.18
C LYS A 217 4.93 8.46 21.05
N ALA A 218 5.20 9.63 20.47
CA ALA A 218 5.06 10.90 21.17
C ALA A 218 3.58 11.21 21.51
N ALA A 219 2.66 10.88 20.60
CA ALA A 219 1.25 11.16 20.75
C ALA A 219 0.53 10.21 21.73
N PHE A 220 0.96 8.96 21.84
CA PHE A 220 0.18 7.94 22.56
C PHE A 220 0.99 7.14 23.58
N ASP A 221 2.29 7.41 23.72
CA ASP A 221 3.21 6.71 24.62
C ASP A 221 3.17 5.17 24.47
N ARG A 222 3.02 4.70 23.24
CA ARG A 222 2.99 3.28 22.90
C ARG A 222 3.55 3.01 21.52
N THR A 223 3.97 1.76 21.31
CA THR A 223 4.30 1.27 19.97
C THR A 223 3.05 1.33 19.08
N PRO A 224 3.16 1.82 17.83
CA PRO A 224 2.07 1.76 16.87
C PRO A 224 1.61 0.34 16.61
N ASP A 225 0.32 0.16 16.34
CA ASP A 225 -0.17 -1.07 15.71
C ASP A 225 0.12 -1.05 14.20
N LYS A 226 0.15 -2.23 13.57
CA LYS A 226 0.48 -2.38 12.14
C LYS A 226 -0.45 -1.59 11.24
N GLY A 227 -1.75 -1.62 11.51
CA GLY A 227 -2.77 -0.98 10.68
C GLY A 227 -2.65 0.53 10.74
N GLY A 228 -2.55 1.08 11.95
CA GLY A 228 -2.35 2.50 12.20
C GLY A 228 -1.09 3.02 11.54
N LEU A 229 0.07 2.37 11.76
CA LEU A 229 1.31 2.84 11.13
C LEU A 229 1.25 2.76 9.60
N SER A 230 0.81 1.63 9.04
CA SER A 230 0.73 1.46 7.57
C SER A 230 -0.16 2.54 6.94
N TYR A 231 -1.30 2.84 7.56
CA TYR A 231 -2.21 3.89 7.10
C TYR A 231 -1.51 5.26 7.07
N TRP A 232 -0.92 5.69 8.19
CA TRP A 232 -0.32 7.03 8.26
C TRP A 232 0.94 7.18 7.42
N VAL A 233 1.72 6.11 7.25
CA VAL A 233 2.85 6.11 6.31
C VAL A 233 2.33 6.22 4.88
N GLY A 234 1.27 5.48 4.53
CA GLY A 234 0.62 5.60 3.22
C GLY A 234 0.12 7.02 2.93
N GLU A 235 -0.54 7.64 3.90
CA GLU A 235 -0.98 9.04 3.79
C GLU A 235 0.19 10.02 3.65
N TYR A 236 1.29 9.78 4.36
CA TYR A 236 2.49 10.62 4.25
C TYR A 236 3.12 10.50 2.87
N VAL A 237 3.27 9.28 2.36
CA VAL A 237 3.81 9.01 1.02
C VAL A 237 2.90 9.58 -0.08
N ALA A 238 1.58 9.58 0.13
CA ALA A 238 0.61 10.27 -0.73
C ALA A 238 0.69 11.81 -0.68
N GLY A 239 1.62 12.37 0.10
CA GLY A 239 1.93 13.80 0.13
C GLY A 239 1.30 14.57 1.29
N LYS A 240 0.62 13.92 2.24
CA LYS A 240 0.18 14.61 3.47
C LYS A 240 1.38 14.93 4.35
N GLY A 241 1.52 16.20 4.74
CA GLY A 241 2.58 16.60 5.65
C GLY A 241 2.43 16.00 7.05
N LEU A 242 3.56 15.80 7.73
CA LEU A 242 3.61 15.26 9.10
C LEU A 242 2.87 16.17 10.10
N ASP A 243 2.74 17.46 9.82
CA ASP A 243 1.92 18.44 10.56
C ASP A 243 0.41 18.13 10.48
N THR A 244 -0.06 17.66 9.32
CA THR A 244 -1.45 17.24 9.12
C THR A 244 -1.73 15.95 9.89
N ILE A 245 -0.78 15.00 9.88
CA ILE A 245 -0.87 13.76 10.65
C ILE A 245 -0.88 14.07 12.15
N ALA A 246 0.04 14.93 12.63
CA ALA A 246 0.10 15.36 14.02
C ALA A 246 -1.20 16.04 14.47
N SER A 247 -1.80 16.85 13.60
CA SER A 247 -3.11 17.44 13.85
C SER A 247 -4.20 16.37 14.01
N GLY A 248 -4.21 15.34 13.14
CA GLY A 248 -5.11 14.19 13.27
C GLY A 248 -4.98 13.48 14.63
N PHE A 249 -3.76 13.30 15.13
CA PHE A 249 -3.53 12.70 16.45
C PHE A 249 -4.03 13.58 17.59
N VAL A 250 -3.71 14.88 17.57
CA VAL A 250 -4.16 15.82 18.61
C VAL A 250 -5.69 15.90 18.74
N TYR A 251 -6.42 15.76 17.62
CA TYR A 251 -7.88 15.76 17.63
C TYR A 251 -8.51 14.40 17.96
N SER A 252 -7.72 13.34 18.06
CA SER A 252 -8.21 12.01 18.44
C SER A 252 -8.62 11.99 19.92
N GLN A 253 -9.58 11.12 20.25
CA GLN A 253 -10.02 10.94 21.63
C GLN A 253 -8.87 10.41 22.52
N GLU A 254 -8.11 9.43 22.03
CA GLU A 254 -6.98 8.81 22.75
C GLU A 254 -5.95 9.85 23.19
N PHE A 255 -5.59 10.79 22.31
CA PHE A 255 -4.64 11.85 22.65
C PHE A 255 -5.21 12.79 23.73
N ARG A 256 -6.49 13.15 23.62
CA ARG A 256 -7.15 14.06 24.58
C ARG A 256 -7.36 13.43 25.95
N ASP A 257 -7.43 12.11 26.02
CA ASP A 257 -7.49 11.36 27.28
C ASP A 257 -6.10 11.30 27.95
N LEU A 258 -5.03 11.17 27.16
CA LEU A 258 -3.65 11.16 27.66
C LEU A 258 -3.15 12.55 28.07
N TYR A 259 -3.56 13.57 27.31
CA TYR A 259 -3.09 14.93 27.46
C TYR A 259 -4.26 15.91 27.69
N PRO A 260 -4.38 16.52 28.88
CA PRO A 260 -5.43 17.50 29.15
C PRO A 260 -5.13 18.81 28.42
N VAL A 261 -5.53 18.90 27.16
CA VAL A 261 -5.23 20.05 26.27
C VAL A 261 -5.80 21.39 26.81
N GLY A 262 -6.77 21.35 27.73
CA GLY A 262 -7.32 22.53 28.42
C GLY A 262 -6.43 23.12 29.51
N ASP A 263 -5.37 22.43 29.92
CA ASP A 263 -4.35 22.92 30.85
C ASP A 263 -2.98 22.85 30.18
N THR A 264 -2.47 24.00 29.74
CA THR A 264 -1.21 24.11 29.02
C THR A 264 -0.02 23.57 29.83
N VAL A 265 -0.01 23.74 31.15
CA VAL A 265 1.10 23.28 32.00
C VAL A 265 1.08 21.77 32.09
N ALA A 266 -0.09 21.19 32.34
CA ALA A 266 -0.25 19.73 32.40
C ALA A 266 0.03 19.07 31.05
N PHE A 267 -0.45 19.65 29.95
CA PHE A 267 -0.15 19.20 28.58
C PHE A 267 1.36 19.12 28.32
N LEU A 268 2.08 20.23 28.53
CA LEU A 268 3.52 20.30 28.30
C LEU A 268 4.28 19.35 29.22
N THR A 269 3.91 19.28 30.50
CA THR A 269 4.53 18.37 31.46
C THR A 269 4.35 16.90 31.04
N GLY A 270 3.16 16.55 30.52
CA GLY A 270 2.89 15.23 29.94
C GLY A 270 3.80 14.94 28.75
N LEU A 271 3.96 15.87 27.80
CA LEU A 271 4.85 15.65 26.65
C LEU A 271 6.31 15.48 27.05
N TYR A 272 6.81 16.26 27.99
CA TYR A 272 8.16 16.07 28.53
C TYR A 272 8.32 14.68 29.18
N GLY A 273 7.32 14.24 29.94
CA GLY A 273 7.32 12.92 30.56
C GLY A 273 7.30 11.79 29.54
N ASN A 274 6.32 11.79 28.63
CA ASN A 274 6.08 10.68 27.69
C ASN A 274 7.13 10.63 26.58
N VAL A 275 7.53 11.79 26.04
CA VAL A 275 8.46 11.84 24.91
C VAL A 275 9.90 11.77 25.40
N LEU A 276 10.25 12.52 26.45
CA LEU A 276 11.64 12.75 26.87
C LEU A 276 12.03 12.05 28.18
N ASP A 277 11.12 11.31 28.83
CA ASP A 277 11.32 10.61 30.10
C ASP A 277 11.81 11.52 31.26
N ARG A 278 11.43 12.80 31.24
CA ARG A 278 11.86 13.76 32.27
C ARG A 278 10.83 14.85 32.52
N SER A 279 10.94 15.50 33.66
CA SER A 279 10.21 16.75 33.90
C SER A 279 10.81 17.90 33.08
N PRO A 280 10.01 18.90 32.68
CA PRO A 280 10.55 20.12 32.08
C PRO A 280 11.41 20.89 33.08
N ASP A 281 12.48 21.51 32.60
CA ASP A 281 13.13 22.60 33.32
C ASP A 281 12.30 23.89 33.22
N ALA A 282 12.57 24.85 34.11
CA ALA A 282 11.79 26.09 34.18
C ALA A 282 11.86 26.93 32.90
N GLY A 283 12.99 26.91 32.19
CA GLY A 283 13.19 27.67 30.95
C GLY A 283 12.43 27.04 29.78
N GLY A 284 12.57 25.72 29.62
CA GLY A 284 11.86 24.95 28.59
C GLY A 284 10.34 25.05 28.72
N LEU A 285 9.82 24.91 29.95
CA LEU A 285 8.38 25.07 30.20
C LEU A 285 7.89 26.47 29.84
N ALA A 286 8.61 27.52 30.28
CA ALA A 286 8.24 28.91 30.02
C ALA A 286 8.25 29.24 28.52
N TYR A 287 9.23 28.72 27.77
CA TYR A 287 9.31 28.89 26.32
C TYR A 287 8.06 28.34 25.61
N TRP A 288 7.68 27.09 25.89
CA TRP A 288 6.54 26.46 25.24
C TRP A 288 5.21 27.10 25.65
N GLN A 289 5.06 27.49 26.93
CA GLN A 289 3.89 28.23 27.39
C GLN A 289 3.73 29.54 26.65
N GLN A 290 4.81 30.32 26.50
CA GLN A 290 4.77 31.58 25.76
C GLN A 290 4.45 31.35 24.28
N ALA A 291 5.00 30.31 23.66
CA ALA A 291 4.71 29.96 22.26
C ALA A 291 3.23 29.62 22.06
N MET A 292 2.63 28.82 22.95
CA MET A 292 1.21 28.47 22.88
C MET A 292 0.30 29.68 23.17
N GLN A 293 0.69 30.56 24.11
CA GLN A 293 -0.01 31.83 24.34
C GLN A 293 0.03 32.75 23.12
N ALA A 294 1.11 32.70 22.33
CA ALA A 294 1.24 33.40 21.06
C ALA A 294 0.48 32.74 19.89
N GLY A 295 -0.24 31.64 20.13
CA GLY A 295 -1.09 30.98 19.15
C GLY A 295 -0.49 29.73 18.49
N MET A 296 0.67 29.23 18.96
CA MET A 296 1.20 27.95 18.49
C MET A 296 0.24 26.81 18.85
N GLN A 297 -0.10 25.99 17.85
CA GLN A 297 -1.03 24.87 18.02
C GLN A 297 -0.37 23.69 18.74
N ALA A 298 -1.18 22.90 19.47
CA ALA A 298 -0.71 21.70 20.15
C ALA A 298 -0.08 20.67 19.19
N SER A 299 -0.55 20.58 17.94
CA SER A 299 0.05 19.71 16.92
C SER A 299 1.46 20.16 16.52
N THR A 300 1.70 21.47 16.45
CA THR A 300 3.05 22.02 16.22
C THR A 300 3.98 21.71 17.39
N VAL A 301 3.50 21.79 18.63
CA VAL A 301 4.27 21.43 19.81
C VAL A 301 4.57 19.93 19.82
N LEU A 302 3.57 19.07 19.63
CA LEU A 302 3.75 17.62 19.54
C LEU A 302 4.80 17.25 18.50
N LEU A 303 4.72 17.84 17.30
CA LEU A 303 5.68 17.60 16.23
C LEU A 303 7.10 18.02 16.63
N ALA A 304 7.25 19.18 17.29
CA ALA A 304 8.56 19.64 17.75
C ALA A 304 9.17 18.73 18.82
N PHE A 305 8.36 18.10 19.68
CA PHE A 305 8.83 17.09 20.62
C PHE A 305 9.19 15.78 19.92
N SER A 306 8.34 15.30 19.01
CA SER A 306 8.56 14.08 18.22
C SER A 306 9.90 14.14 17.47
N GLU A 307 10.16 15.26 16.81
CA GLU A 307 11.34 15.45 15.97
C GLU A 307 12.48 16.21 16.69
N SER A 308 12.42 16.28 18.01
CA SER A 308 13.51 16.83 18.81
C SER A 308 14.75 15.93 18.71
N ALA A 309 15.95 16.54 18.76
CA ALA A 309 17.21 15.79 18.74
C ALA A 309 17.32 14.75 19.87
N GLU A 310 16.71 15.05 21.03
CA GLU A 310 16.65 14.14 22.17
C GLU A 310 15.80 12.90 21.87
N ASN A 311 14.59 13.06 21.32
CA ASN A 311 13.73 11.93 20.97
C ASN A 311 14.27 11.11 19.79
N LEU A 312 14.87 11.78 18.79
CA LEU A 312 15.61 11.12 17.71
C LEU A 312 16.71 10.21 18.27
N THR A 313 17.54 10.72 19.17
CA THR A 313 18.62 9.95 19.82
C THR A 313 18.06 8.78 20.64
N LYS A 314 16.96 8.99 21.37
CA LYS A 314 16.31 7.97 22.19
C LYS A 314 15.79 6.79 21.36
N LEU A 315 15.27 7.06 20.16
CA LEU A 315 14.62 6.04 19.33
C LEU A 315 15.50 5.49 18.22
N ALA A 316 16.67 6.08 17.97
CA ALA A 316 17.61 5.67 16.91
C ALA A 316 17.84 4.15 16.87
N ALA A 317 18.22 3.55 18.01
CA ALA A 317 18.49 2.11 18.10
C ALA A 317 17.26 1.21 17.85
N GLN A 318 16.04 1.76 17.90
CA GLN A 318 14.80 1.01 17.67
C GLN A 318 14.36 1.06 16.21
N ILE A 319 14.66 2.14 15.47
CA ILE A 319 14.02 2.41 14.17
C ILE A 319 14.96 2.85 13.03
N ASP A 320 16.24 3.12 13.27
CA ASP A 320 17.13 3.66 12.21
C ASP A 320 17.66 2.62 11.22
N ASP A 321 17.74 1.35 11.62
CA ASP A 321 18.18 0.23 10.78
C ASP A 321 17.00 -0.63 10.29
N GLY A 322 15.85 0.02 10.11
CA GLY A 322 14.56 -0.63 9.88
C GLY A 322 14.02 -1.33 11.12
N PHE A 323 12.71 -1.51 11.18
CA PHE A 323 12.05 -2.01 12.38
C PHE A 323 10.86 -2.92 12.07
N TRP A 324 10.59 -3.81 13.01
CA TRP A 324 9.51 -4.80 12.94
C TRP A 324 8.33 -4.38 13.81
N LEU A 325 7.12 -4.52 13.28
CA LEU A 325 5.89 -4.46 14.05
C LEU A 325 5.16 -5.81 14.03
N ALA A 326 4.70 -6.24 15.20
CA ALA A 326 3.98 -7.50 15.44
C ALA A 326 2.45 -7.30 15.45
#